data_AF-A0A3D0ZK02-F1
#
_entry.id   AF-A0A3D0ZK02-F1
#
_cell.length_a   1.000
_cell.length_b   1.000
_cell.length_c   1.000
_cell.angle_alpha   90.00
_cell.angle_beta   90.00
_cell.angle_gamma   90.00
#
_symmetry.space_group_name_H-M   'P 1'
#
loop_
_entity.id
_entity.type
_entity.pdbx_description
1 polymer ?
#
loop_
_entity_poly.entity_id
_entity_poly.type
_entity_poly.pdbx_seq_one_letter_code
_entity_poly.pdbx_strand_id
1 'polypeptide(L)'
;MSTFKSLHILNYRIWFIGALVSNIGTWMQRTAQDWLVFDHLTDHDAGAMGITMALQLGPQLFLAPVAGLVADRYSRRQLLVITQSLMALLSTGLGVLVVLGAGQLWHVYGFALLLGMVSALDAPVRQTFVSELVRDDYLPNAVALNSASFNVARMIGPAVAGVLTVAVGPGWVFLINTGTFLAMLLSLWKIPSASLRQLPRAAPGKGRIREGLRYVRFRPDIVV
;
A
#
# COMPACT_ATOMS: atom_id res chain seq x y z
N MET A 1 -12.57 25.07 -14.67
CA MET A 1 -12.20 23.80 -13.99
C MET A 1 -10.97 23.25 -14.71
N SER A 2 -9.84 23.04 -14.03
CA SER A 2 -8.69 22.36 -14.64
C SER A 2 -8.42 21.11 -13.82
N THR A 3 -8.60 19.96 -14.45
CA THR A 3 -8.60 18.62 -13.86
C THR A 3 -7.21 18.20 -13.34
N PHE A 4 -6.15 18.93 -13.68
CA PHE A 4 -4.75 18.59 -13.36
C PHE A 4 -4.00 19.70 -12.59
N LYS A 5 -4.72 20.61 -11.93
CA LYS A 5 -4.10 21.74 -11.21
C LYS A 5 -3.09 21.30 -10.14
N SER A 6 -3.34 20.21 -9.43
CA SER A 6 -2.44 19.69 -8.38
C SER A 6 -1.07 19.25 -8.93
N LEU A 7 -0.98 18.78 -10.18
CA LEU A 7 0.28 18.35 -10.82
C LEU A 7 1.25 19.49 -11.10
N HIS A 8 0.80 20.76 -11.03
CA HIS A 8 1.69 21.92 -11.11
C HIS A 8 2.56 22.06 -9.85
N ILE A 9 2.15 21.45 -8.73
CA ILE A 9 2.93 21.42 -7.51
C ILE A 9 3.99 20.32 -7.65
N LEU A 10 5.27 20.72 -7.73
CA LEU A 10 6.40 19.81 -7.96
C LEU A 10 6.43 18.65 -6.95
N ASN A 11 6.21 18.96 -5.66
CA ASN A 11 6.20 17.95 -4.59
C ASN A 11 5.08 16.93 -4.79
N TYR A 12 3.87 17.39 -5.15
CA TYR A 12 2.75 16.51 -5.43
C TYR A 12 3.01 15.64 -6.66
N ARG A 13 3.59 16.19 -7.73
CA ARG A 13 3.95 15.42 -8.93
C ARG A 13 4.99 14.33 -8.65
N ILE A 14 6.02 14.63 -7.86
CA ILE A 14 7.05 13.66 -7.46
C ILE A 14 6.41 12.52 -6.64
N TRP A 15 5.60 12.88 -5.63
CA TRP A 15 4.87 11.90 -4.84
C TRP A 15 3.91 11.06 -5.68
N PHE A 16 3.17 11.69 -6.59
CA PHE A 16 2.17 11.06 -7.43
C PHE A 16 2.76 9.95 -8.31
N ILE A 17 3.87 10.24 -8.98
CA ILE A 17 4.56 9.27 -9.82
C ILE A 17 5.09 8.10 -8.97
N GLY A 18 5.73 8.39 -7.83
CA GLY A 18 6.22 7.36 -6.92
C GLY A 18 5.10 6.48 -6.36
N ALA A 19 3.97 7.10 -5.98
CA ALA A 19 2.81 6.41 -5.44
C ALA A 19 2.12 5.54 -6.50
N LEU A 20 1.98 6.04 -7.73
CA LEU A 20 1.41 5.27 -8.84
C LEU A 20 2.25 4.02 -9.14
N VAL A 21 3.57 4.19 -9.30
CA VAL A 21 4.51 3.10 -9.58
C VAL A 21 4.50 2.07 -8.45
N SER A 22 4.56 2.51 -7.20
CA SER A 22 4.49 1.62 -6.04
C SER A 22 3.14 0.91 -5.91
N ASN A 23 2.02 1.56 -6.25
CA ASN A 23 0.71 0.91 -6.21
C ASN A 23 0.57 -0.16 -7.29
N ILE A 24 1.04 0.12 -8.52
CA ILE A 24 1.07 -0.87 -9.61
C ILE A 24 1.89 -2.07 -9.15
N GLY A 25 3.06 -1.82 -8.57
CA GLY A 25 3.94 -2.83 -8.02
C GLY A 25 3.28 -3.69 -6.95
N THR A 26 2.60 -3.09 -5.96
CA THR A 26 1.88 -3.82 -4.91
C THR A 26 0.81 -4.75 -5.50
N TRP A 27 -0.01 -4.25 -6.43
CA TRP A 27 -1.04 -5.08 -7.07
C TRP A 27 -0.42 -6.18 -7.93
N MET A 28 0.66 -5.87 -8.64
CA MET A 28 1.42 -6.83 -9.42
C MET A 28 1.99 -7.96 -8.55
N GLN A 29 2.58 -7.63 -7.40
CA GLN A 29 3.10 -8.62 -6.45
C GLN A 29 1.98 -9.51 -5.88
N ARG A 30 0.84 -8.94 -5.50
CA ARG A 30 -0.28 -9.72 -4.98
C ARG A 30 -0.74 -10.77 -5.99
N THR A 31 -0.95 -10.35 -7.24
CA THR A 31 -1.34 -11.26 -8.32
C THR A 31 -0.29 -12.33 -8.60
N ALA A 32 1.00 -11.97 -8.67
CA ALA A 32 2.06 -12.95 -8.87
C ALA A 32 2.20 -13.94 -7.70
N GLN A 33 1.91 -13.50 -6.48
CA GLN A 33 1.91 -14.34 -5.29
C GLN A 33 0.74 -15.33 -5.29
N ASP A 34 -0.46 -14.88 -5.67
CA ASP A 34 -1.62 -15.75 -5.84
C ASP A 34 -1.39 -16.78 -6.95
N TRP A 35 -0.77 -16.37 -8.06
CA TRP A 35 -0.38 -17.27 -9.16
C TRP A 35 0.66 -18.30 -8.73
N LEU A 36 1.72 -17.88 -8.02
CA LEU A 36 2.75 -18.78 -7.51
C LEU A 36 2.15 -19.90 -6.65
N VAL A 37 1.22 -19.56 -5.76
CA VAL A 37 0.57 -20.55 -4.90
C VAL A 37 -0.22 -21.54 -5.74
N PHE A 38 -1.13 -21.01 -6.57
CA PHE A 38 -2.03 -21.82 -7.37
C PHE A 38 -1.31 -22.73 -8.35
N ASP A 39 -0.38 -22.19 -9.13
CA ASP A 39 0.20 -22.89 -10.28
C ASP A 39 1.44 -23.71 -9.89
N HIS A 40 2.33 -23.18 -9.03
CA HIS A 40 3.64 -23.79 -8.77
C HIS A 40 3.73 -24.55 -7.43
N LEU A 41 2.87 -24.27 -6.45
CA LEU A 41 3.03 -24.80 -5.08
C LEU A 41 1.93 -25.76 -4.65
N THR A 42 0.73 -25.67 -5.24
CA THR A 42 -0.43 -26.43 -4.76
C THR A 42 -1.23 -27.10 -5.88
N ASP A 43 -0.62 -27.34 -7.04
CA ASP A 43 -1.22 -28.07 -8.17
C ASP A 43 -2.67 -27.64 -8.49
N HIS A 44 -2.89 -26.35 -8.64
CA HIS A 44 -4.17 -25.70 -8.96
C HIS A 44 -5.22 -25.71 -7.82
N ASP A 45 -4.79 -25.83 -6.56
CA ASP A 45 -5.69 -25.67 -5.41
C ASP A 45 -6.12 -24.21 -5.19
N ALA A 46 -7.38 -23.93 -5.55
CA ALA A 46 -8.03 -22.63 -5.33
C ALA A 46 -8.21 -22.29 -3.84
N GLY A 47 -8.27 -23.29 -2.95
CA GLY A 47 -8.38 -23.08 -1.50
C GLY A 47 -7.13 -22.43 -0.93
N ALA A 48 -5.94 -22.92 -1.31
CA ALA A 48 -4.66 -22.34 -0.92
C ALA A 48 -4.46 -20.90 -1.45
N MET A 49 -4.89 -20.64 -2.69
CA MET A 49 -4.93 -19.27 -3.23
C MET A 49 -5.86 -18.38 -2.39
N GLY A 50 -7.06 -18.86 -2.06
CA GLY A 50 -8.02 -18.12 -1.23
C GLY A 50 -7.49 -17.77 0.16
N ILE A 51 -6.76 -18.69 0.80
CA ILE A 51 -6.07 -18.44 2.07
C ILE A 51 -5.00 -17.35 1.88
N THR A 52 -4.22 -17.42 0.79
CA THR A 52 -3.21 -16.40 0.49
C THR A 52 -3.82 -15.01 0.35
N MET A 53 -4.92 -14.89 -0.40
CA MET A 53 -5.66 -13.63 -0.54
C MET A 53 -6.20 -13.14 0.82
N ALA A 54 -6.74 -14.05 1.64
CA ALA A 54 -7.22 -13.72 2.97
C ALA A 54 -6.09 -13.21 3.89
N LEU A 55 -4.87 -13.74 3.78
CA LEU A 55 -3.71 -13.26 4.53
C LEU A 55 -3.21 -11.89 4.02
N GLN A 56 -3.30 -11.63 2.71
CA GLN A 56 -2.90 -10.34 2.13
C GLN A 56 -3.88 -9.21 2.48
N LEU A 57 -5.19 -9.47 2.48
CA LEU A 57 -6.23 -8.46 2.65
C LEU A 57 -6.86 -8.45 4.04
N GLY A 58 -6.93 -9.60 4.70
CA GLY A 58 -7.57 -9.78 6.01
C GLY A 58 -7.03 -8.85 7.10
N PRO A 59 -5.70 -8.67 7.27
CA PRO A 59 -5.16 -7.77 8.28
C PRO A 59 -5.68 -6.34 8.15
N GLN A 60 -5.99 -5.87 6.94
CA GLN A 60 -6.50 -4.53 6.71
C GLN A 60 -7.85 -4.30 7.40
N LEU A 61 -8.72 -5.32 7.45
CA LEU A 61 -10.04 -5.24 8.08
C LEU A 61 -9.94 -5.00 9.59
N PHE A 62 -8.99 -5.68 10.25
CA PHE A 62 -8.85 -5.63 11.71
C PHE A 62 -7.94 -4.48 12.17
N LEU A 63 -6.93 -4.15 11.38
CA LEU A 63 -5.92 -3.14 11.76
C LEU A 63 -6.29 -1.72 11.31
N ALA A 64 -7.31 -1.52 10.47
CA ALA A 64 -7.69 -0.18 10.01
C ALA A 64 -7.87 0.88 11.13
N PRO A 65 -8.56 0.59 12.27
CA PRO A 65 -8.71 1.57 13.35
C PRO A 65 -7.38 1.90 14.05
N VAL A 66 -6.54 0.89 14.24
CA VAL A 66 -5.21 1.03 14.88
C VAL A 66 -4.27 1.80 13.94
N ALA A 67 -4.31 1.48 12.65
CA ALA A 67 -3.54 2.15 11.62
C ALA A 67 -3.86 3.65 11.53
N GLY A 68 -5.14 4.02 11.63
CA GLY A 68 -5.56 5.43 11.70
C GLY A 68 -4.98 6.15 12.92
N LEU A 69 -5.04 5.53 14.11
CA LEU A 69 -4.42 6.12 15.31
C LEU A 69 -2.91 6.30 15.18
N VAL A 70 -2.22 5.34 14.57
CA VAL A 70 -0.77 5.42 14.33
C VAL A 70 -0.47 6.55 13.33
N ALA A 71 -1.23 6.64 12.24
CA ALA A 71 -1.10 7.70 11.23
C ALA A 71 -1.35 9.11 11.78
N ASP A 72 -2.17 9.23 12.83
CA ASP A 72 -2.45 10.51 13.49
C ASP A 72 -1.37 10.94 14.49
N ARG A 73 -0.60 9.99 15.03
CA ARG A 73 0.40 10.24 16.09
C ARG A 73 1.80 10.47 15.57
N TYR A 74 2.20 9.72 14.54
CA TYR A 74 3.55 9.78 14.00
C TYR A 74 3.61 10.62 12.72
N SER A 75 4.81 11.03 12.31
CA SER A 75 4.94 11.74 11.04
C SER A 75 4.63 10.80 9.87
N ARG A 76 3.71 11.21 8.99
CA ARG A 76 3.30 10.40 7.84
C ARG A 76 4.48 10.04 6.95
N ARG A 77 5.40 11.00 6.74
CA ARG A 77 6.63 10.74 5.98
C ARG A 77 7.47 9.60 6.59
N GLN A 78 7.72 9.60 7.90
CA GLN A 78 8.52 8.53 8.52
C GLN A 78 7.79 7.20 8.45
N LEU A 79 6.47 7.18 8.70
CA LEU A 79 5.67 5.98 8.55
C LEU A 79 5.74 5.43 7.13
N LEU A 80 5.61 6.27 6.10
CA LEU A 80 5.75 5.84 4.70
C LEU A 80 7.14 5.30 4.40
N VAL A 81 8.21 5.92 4.91
CA VAL A 81 9.56 5.39 4.72
C VAL A 81 9.70 4.01 5.36
N ILE A 82 9.17 3.81 6.57
CA ILE A 82 9.21 2.52 7.27
C ILE A 82 8.39 1.47 6.52
N THR A 83 7.12 1.76 6.19
CA THR A 83 6.24 0.81 5.50
C THR A 83 6.81 0.43 4.13
N GLN A 84 7.28 1.38 3.34
CA GLN A 84 7.88 1.12 2.04
C GLN A 84 9.16 0.30 2.15
N SER A 85 9.99 0.54 3.16
CA SER A 85 11.21 -0.24 3.39
C SER A 85 10.88 -1.67 3.79
N LEU A 86 9.87 -1.87 4.65
CA LEU A 86 9.40 -3.20 5.04
C LEU A 86 8.78 -3.95 3.85
N MET A 87 7.96 -3.28 3.03
CA MET A 87 7.41 -3.89 1.81
C MET A 87 8.51 -4.26 0.82
N ALA A 88 9.51 -3.39 0.62
CA ALA A 88 10.68 -3.71 -0.21
C ALA A 88 11.43 -4.93 0.32
N LEU A 89 11.69 -4.99 1.62
CA LEU A 89 12.37 -6.12 2.26
C LEU A 89 11.58 -7.43 2.11
N LEU A 90 10.26 -7.39 2.33
CA LEU A 90 9.39 -8.56 2.16
C LEU A 90 9.36 -9.01 0.70
N SER A 91 9.29 -8.07 -0.23
CA SER A 91 9.30 -8.32 -1.67
C SER A 91 10.63 -8.94 -2.13
N THR A 92 11.76 -8.41 -1.65
CA THR A 92 13.08 -8.96 -1.91
C THR A 92 13.24 -10.34 -1.30
N GLY A 93 12.84 -10.52 -0.03
CA GLY A 93 12.96 -11.79 0.68
C GLY A 93 12.19 -12.91 -0.01
N LEU A 94 10.93 -12.65 -0.36
CA LEU A 94 10.12 -13.62 -1.11
C LEU A 94 10.67 -13.84 -2.53
N GLY A 95 11.08 -12.79 -3.22
CA GLY A 95 11.68 -12.86 -4.56
C GLY A 95 12.93 -13.73 -4.61
N VAL A 96 13.89 -13.47 -3.73
CA VAL A 96 15.13 -14.26 -3.62
C VAL A 96 14.81 -15.72 -3.30
N LEU A 97 13.93 -15.96 -2.33
CA LEU A 97 13.56 -17.31 -1.91
C LEU A 97 12.93 -18.13 -3.05
N VAL A 98 12.09 -17.49 -3.87
CA VAL A 98 11.45 -18.13 -5.04
C VAL A 98 12.43 -18.32 -6.20
N VAL A 99 13.28 -17.34 -6.49
CA VAL A 99 14.31 -17.45 -7.55
C VAL A 99 15.32 -18.57 -7.23
N LEU A 100 15.65 -18.77 -5.95
CA LEU A 100 16.53 -19.84 -5.50
C LEU A 100 15.84 -21.23 -5.48
N GLY A 101 14.56 -21.33 -5.84
CA GLY A 101 13.80 -22.58 -5.81
C GLY A 101 13.47 -23.09 -4.41
N ALA A 102 13.65 -22.28 -3.36
CA ALA A 102 13.32 -22.63 -1.97
C ALA A 102 11.88 -22.21 -1.58
N GLY A 103 11.08 -21.75 -2.55
CA GLY A 103 9.66 -21.41 -2.40
C GLY A 103 8.83 -22.54 -1.82
N GLN A 104 8.22 -22.32 -0.66
CA GLN A 104 7.24 -23.25 -0.08
C GLN A 104 6.00 -22.49 0.36
N LEU A 105 4.86 -23.16 0.39
CA LEU A 105 3.55 -22.56 0.66
C LEU A 105 3.52 -21.74 1.96
N TRP A 106 4.10 -22.27 3.04
CA TRP A 106 4.13 -21.58 4.34
C TRP A 106 5.01 -20.32 4.34
N HIS A 107 6.07 -20.27 3.53
CA HIS A 107 6.82 -19.03 3.30
C HIS A 107 5.88 -18.00 2.67
N VAL A 108 5.17 -18.37 1.61
CA VAL A 108 4.26 -17.47 0.91
C VAL A 108 3.15 -16.96 1.83
N TYR A 109 2.58 -17.81 2.68
CA TYR A 109 1.61 -17.41 3.70
C TYR A 109 2.18 -16.42 4.71
N GLY A 110 3.40 -16.67 5.22
CA GLY A 110 4.08 -15.75 6.12
C GLY A 110 4.32 -14.38 5.48
N PHE A 111 4.84 -14.36 4.25
CA PHE A 111 5.05 -13.11 3.50
C PHE A 111 3.75 -12.40 3.15
N ALA A 112 2.68 -13.13 2.77
CA ALA A 112 1.34 -12.58 2.53
C ALA A 112 0.81 -11.85 3.76
N LEU A 113 0.88 -12.51 4.92
CA LEU A 113 0.38 -11.98 6.18
C LEU A 113 1.15 -10.72 6.59
N LEU A 114 2.48 -10.77 6.55
CA LEU A 114 3.33 -9.63 6.88
C LEU A 114 3.10 -8.47 5.92
N LEU A 115 3.00 -8.73 4.62
CA LEU A 115 2.68 -7.71 3.62
C LEU A 115 1.30 -7.10 3.89
N GLY A 116 0.30 -7.90 4.24
CA GLY A 116 -1.03 -7.46 4.61
C GLY A 116 -1.03 -6.53 5.83
N MET A 117 -0.28 -6.89 6.88
CA MET A 117 -0.10 -6.06 8.08
C MET A 117 0.56 -4.71 7.77
N VAL A 118 1.65 -4.72 7.00
CA VAL A 118 2.36 -3.48 6.61
C VAL A 118 1.46 -2.63 5.71
N SER A 119 0.74 -3.24 4.77
CA SER A 119 -0.20 -2.55 3.88
C SER A 119 -1.38 -1.93 4.63
N ALA A 120 -1.83 -2.54 5.72
CA ALA A 120 -2.89 -2.01 6.56
C ALA A 120 -2.49 -0.67 7.23
N LEU A 121 -1.21 -0.52 7.59
CA LEU A 121 -0.67 0.72 8.12
C LEU A 121 -0.41 1.74 7.01
N ASP A 122 0.10 1.29 5.86
CA ASP A 122 0.54 2.14 4.76
C ASP A 122 -0.62 2.89 4.06
N ALA A 123 -1.75 2.21 3.83
CA ALA A 123 -2.90 2.77 3.13
C ALA A 123 -3.44 4.09 3.74
N PRO A 124 -3.79 4.16 5.05
CA PRO A 124 -4.27 5.41 5.66
C PRO A 124 -3.19 6.51 5.70
N VAL A 125 -1.92 6.12 5.85
CA VAL A 125 -0.80 7.08 5.85
C VAL A 125 -0.66 7.71 4.46
N ARG A 126 -0.78 6.95 3.37
CA ARG A 126 -0.77 7.52 2.01
C ARG A 126 -1.92 8.46 1.74
N GLN A 127 -3.13 8.09 2.16
CA GLN A 127 -4.32 8.92 1.94
C GLN A 127 -4.19 10.26 2.66
N THR A 128 -3.67 10.25 3.89
CA THR A 128 -3.48 11.47 4.69
C THR A 128 -2.22 12.26 4.30
N PHE A 129 -1.21 11.64 3.70
CA PHE A 129 -0.02 12.37 3.27
C PHE A 129 -0.31 13.34 2.10
N VAL A 130 -1.32 13.05 1.28
CA VAL A 130 -1.75 13.95 0.19
C VAL A 130 -2.09 15.35 0.70
N SER A 131 -2.76 15.44 1.86
CA SER A 131 -3.14 16.74 2.42
C SER A 131 -1.96 17.54 2.99
N GLU A 132 -0.81 16.91 3.25
CA GLU A 132 0.42 17.63 3.63
C GLU A 132 1.16 18.22 2.42
N LEU A 133 0.90 17.70 1.20
CA LEU A 133 1.58 18.08 -0.04
C LEU A 133 0.91 19.22 -0.81
N VAL A 134 -0.39 19.43 -0.59
CA VAL A 134 -1.18 20.41 -1.34
C VAL A 134 -1.88 21.40 -0.42
N ARG A 135 -2.17 22.59 -0.94
CA ARG A 135 -3.02 23.57 -0.24
C ARG A 135 -4.48 23.12 -0.28
N ASP A 136 -5.29 23.63 0.63
CA ASP A 136 -6.70 23.24 0.82
C ASP A 136 -7.52 23.43 -0.48
N ASP A 137 -7.20 24.48 -1.26
CA ASP A 137 -7.80 24.79 -2.57
C ASP A 137 -7.59 23.69 -3.64
N TYR A 138 -6.54 22.87 -3.50
CA TYR A 138 -6.19 21.79 -4.42
C TYR A 138 -6.52 20.41 -3.87
N LEU A 139 -6.94 20.32 -2.60
CA LEU A 139 -7.15 19.05 -1.91
C LEU A 139 -8.18 18.16 -2.60
N PRO A 140 -9.37 18.64 -3.03
CA PRO A 140 -10.33 17.80 -3.73
C PRO A 140 -9.77 17.22 -5.03
N ASN A 141 -8.99 18.01 -5.77
CA ASN A 141 -8.36 17.56 -7.02
C ASN A 141 -7.26 16.52 -6.77
N ALA A 142 -6.45 16.72 -5.74
CA ALA A 142 -5.39 15.80 -5.37
C ALA A 142 -5.95 14.46 -4.87
N VAL A 143 -6.99 14.49 -4.04
CA VAL A 143 -7.68 13.27 -3.58
C VAL A 143 -8.29 12.52 -4.76
N ALA A 144 -8.98 13.21 -5.68
CA ALA A 144 -9.54 12.58 -6.88
C ALA A 144 -8.46 11.90 -7.74
N LEU A 145 -7.32 12.56 -7.96
CA LEU A 145 -6.24 12.01 -8.77
C LEU A 145 -5.52 10.83 -8.08
N ASN A 146 -5.37 10.88 -6.76
CA ASN A 146 -4.86 9.75 -5.99
C ASN A 146 -5.79 8.53 -6.09
N SER A 147 -7.09 8.74 -5.91
CA SER A 147 -8.10 7.69 -6.08
C SER A 147 -8.08 7.11 -7.50
N ALA A 148 -7.97 7.96 -8.52
CA ALA A 148 -7.81 7.51 -9.91
C ALA A 148 -6.56 6.64 -10.07
N SER A 149 -5.43 7.05 -9.48
CA SER A 149 -4.17 6.29 -9.54
C SER A 149 -4.28 4.92 -8.89
N PHE A 150 -4.96 4.83 -7.75
CA PHE A 150 -5.16 3.56 -7.08
C PHE A 150 -6.00 2.59 -7.92
N ASN A 151 -7.06 3.09 -8.55
CA ASN A 151 -7.90 2.27 -9.44
C ASN A 151 -7.16 1.85 -10.72
N VAL A 152 -6.40 2.77 -11.32
CA VAL A 152 -5.53 2.47 -12.47
C VAL A 152 -4.50 1.40 -12.10
N ALA A 153 -3.85 1.53 -10.94
CA ALA A 153 -2.91 0.54 -10.45
C ALA A 153 -3.54 -0.83 -10.22
N ARG A 154 -4.77 -0.87 -9.66
CA ARG A 154 -5.52 -2.11 -9.45
C ARG A 154 -5.91 -2.80 -10.76
N MET A 155 -6.08 -2.03 -11.83
CA MET A 155 -6.38 -2.57 -13.17
C MET A 155 -5.11 -3.03 -13.90
N ILE A 156 -4.05 -2.22 -13.88
CA ILE A 156 -2.81 -2.48 -14.62
C ILE A 156 -1.93 -3.52 -13.92
N GLY A 157 -1.86 -3.49 -12.60
CA GLY A 157 -0.98 -4.36 -11.81
C GLY A 157 -1.16 -5.85 -12.13
N PRO A 158 -2.39 -6.41 -12.05
CA PRO A 158 -2.63 -7.82 -12.38
C PRO A 158 -2.32 -8.17 -13.84
N ALA A 159 -2.60 -7.26 -14.78
CA ALA A 159 -2.30 -7.48 -16.20
C ALA A 159 -0.79 -7.58 -16.44
N VAL A 160 -0.01 -6.66 -15.84
CA VAL A 160 1.46 -6.68 -15.90
C VAL A 160 2.00 -7.92 -15.18
N ALA A 161 1.43 -8.30 -14.04
CA ALA A 161 1.83 -9.50 -13.31
C ALA A 161 1.65 -10.77 -14.15
N GLY A 162 0.52 -10.94 -14.82
CA GLY A 162 0.29 -12.11 -15.68
C GLY A 162 1.35 -12.25 -16.78
N VAL A 163 1.60 -11.16 -17.51
CA VAL A 163 2.61 -11.14 -18.58
C VAL A 163 4.02 -11.40 -18.04
N LEU A 164 4.42 -10.72 -16.97
CA LEU A 164 5.76 -10.88 -16.39
C LEU A 164 5.95 -12.25 -15.74
N THR A 165 4.92 -12.80 -15.10
CA THR A 165 4.99 -14.12 -14.46
C THR A 165 5.23 -15.20 -15.51
N VAL A 166 4.59 -15.12 -16.68
CA VAL A 166 4.86 -16.05 -17.78
C VAL A 166 6.24 -15.80 -18.41
N ALA A 167 6.65 -14.53 -18.57
CA ALA A 167 7.89 -14.18 -19.28
C ALA A 167 9.16 -14.47 -18.47
N VAL A 168 9.16 -14.16 -17.17
CA VAL A 168 10.35 -14.25 -16.30
C VAL A 168 10.13 -15.06 -15.03
N GLY A 169 8.90 -15.48 -14.73
CA GLY A 169 8.57 -16.22 -13.51
C GLY A 169 8.21 -15.32 -12.31
N PRO A 170 7.47 -15.85 -11.33
CA PRO A 170 6.91 -15.07 -10.22
C PRO A 170 7.99 -14.48 -9.29
N GLY A 171 9.12 -15.19 -9.09
CA GLY A 171 10.21 -14.72 -8.23
C GLY A 171 10.81 -13.38 -8.71
N TRP A 172 11.01 -13.25 -10.02
CA TRP A 172 11.51 -12.01 -10.62
C TRP A 172 10.49 -10.87 -10.56
N VAL A 173 9.19 -11.17 -10.61
CA VAL A 173 8.13 -10.15 -10.42
C VAL A 173 8.24 -9.51 -9.03
N PHE A 174 8.52 -10.30 -7.99
CA PHE A 174 8.75 -9.75 -6.64
C PHE A 174 10.01 -8.88 -6.58
N LEU A 175 11.11 -9.30 -7.22
CA LEU A 175 12.33 -8.48 -7.29
C LEU A 175 12.11 -7.17 -8.06
N ILE A 176 11.37 -7.20 -9.17
CA ILE A 176 10.96 -5.98 -9.89
C ILE A 176 10.12 -5.08 -8.97
N ASN A 177 9.22 -5.68 -8.17
CA ASN A 177 8.41 -4.91 -7.26
C ASN A 177 9.24 -4.19 -6.16
N THR A 178 10.34 -4.79 -5.71
CA THR A 178 11.31 -4.11 -4.83
C THR A 178 11.75 -2.77 -5.45
N GLY A 179 12.04 -2.75 -6.75
CA GLY A 179 12.38 -1.52 -7.48
C GLY A 179 11.29 -0.45 -7.43
N THR A 180 10.01 -0.84 -7.45
CA THR A 180 8.89 0.12 -7.35
C THR A 180 8.80 0.75 -5.95
N PHE A 181 9.06 -0.03 -4.91
CA PHE A 181 9.11 0.48 -3.54
C PHE A 181 10.30 1.43 -3.34
N LEU A 182 11.47 1.09 -3.91
CA LEU A 182 12.64 1.98 -3.92
C LEU A 182 12.35 3.29 -4.68
N ALA A 183 11.64 3.24 -5.81
CA ALA A 183 11.23 4.44 -6.54
C ALA A 183 10.37 5.37 -5.68
N MET A 184 9.45 4.82 -4.89
CA MET A 184 8.66 5.61 -3.94
C MET A 184 9.53 6.16 -2.80
N LEU A 185 10.46 5.38 -2.25
CA LEU A 185 11.41 5.89 -1.24
C LEU A 185 12.25 7.06 -1.77
N LEU A 186 12.73 6.97 -3.02
CA LEU A 186 13.44 8.06 -3.69
C LEU A 186 12.54 9.28 -3.88
N SER A 187 11.27 9.08 -4.23
CA SER A 187 10.30 10.17 -4.35
C SER A 187 10.12 10.90 -3.00
N LEU A 188 9.98 10.16 -1.90
CA LEU A 188 9.88 10.70 -0.55
C LEU A 188 11.16 11.41 -0.12
N TRP A 189 12.33 10.89 -0.48
CA TRP A 189 13.62 11.52 -0.18
C TRP A 189 13.77 12.88 -0.88
N LYS A 190 13.34 12.97 -2.15
CA LYS A 190 13.38 14.22 -2.94
C LYS A 190 12.42 15.30 -2.47
N ILE A 191 11.38 14.97 -1.71
CA ILE A 191 10.44 15.97 -1.17
C ILE A 191 11.05 16.61 0.09
N PRO A 192 11.32 17.93 0.11
CA PRO A 192 11.94 18.57 1.28
C PRO A 192 11.01 18.56 2.50
N SER A 193 11.48 18.10 3.66
CA SER A 193 10.67 18.04 4.90
C SER A 193 10.09 19.41 5.28
N ALA A 194 10.85 20.49 5.07
CA ALA A 194 10.45 21.86 5.40
C ALA A 194 9.29 22.38 4.53
N SER A 195 9.01 21.73 3.39
CA SER A 195 7.93 22.12 2.49
C SER A 195 6.58 21.43 2.78
N LEU A 196 6.55 20.50 3.73
CA LEU A 196 5.34 19.79 4.14
C LEU A 196 4.54 20.65 5.12
N ARG A 197 3.23 20.78 4.87
CA ARG A 197 2.34 21.47 5.82
C ARG A 197 2.23 20.62 7.09
N GLN A 198 2.56 21.21 8.24
CA GLN A 198 2.33 20.58 9.53
C GLN A 198 0.84 20.63 9.86
N LEU A 199 0.13 19.53 9.63
CA LEU A 199 -1.24 19.39 10.11
C LEU A 199 -1.22 19.22 11.65
N PRO A 200 -2.18 19.81 12.39
CA PRO A 200 -2.29 19.63 13.83
C PRO A 200 -2.26 18.14 14.18
N ARG A 201 -1.25 17.73 14.95
CA ARG A 201 -1.15 16.35 15.46
C ARG A 201 -2.19 16.18 16.55
N ALA A 202 -2.87 15.05 16.56
CA ALA A 202 -3.79 14.71 17.63
C ALA A 202 -3.06 14.63 18.98
N ALA A 203 -3.57 15.34 20.01
CA ALA A 203 -3.06 15.18 21.36
C ALA A 203 -3.20 13.73 21.85
N PRO A 204 -2.23 13.19 22.63
CA PRO A 204 -2.28 11.80 23.10
C PRO A 204 -3.43 11.59 24.09
N GLY A 205 -4.50 10.93 23.65
CA GLY A 205 -5.62 10.51 24.50
C GLY A 205 -5.86 8.99 24.40
N LYS A 206 -5.87 8.28 25.53
CA LYS A 206 -6.27 6.87 25.63
C LYS A 206 -7.81 6.82 25.62
N GLY A 207 -8.44 6.59 24.47
CA GLY A 207 -9.91 6.47 24.41
C GLY A 207 -10.57 6.59 23.03
N ARG A 208 -9.88 7.15 22.04
CA ARG A 208 -10.50 7.56 20.76
C ARG A 208 -11.04 6.43 19.88
N ILE A 209 -10.45 5.23 19.89
CA ILE A 209 -11.04 4.07 19.20
C ILE A 209 -12.37 3.68 19.86
N ARG A 210 -12.42 3.67 21.20
CA ARG A 210 -13.61 3.30 21.97
C ARG A 210 -14.68 4.38 21.86
N GLU A 211 -14.30 5.66 21.80
CA GLU A 211 -15.20 6.79 21.52
C GLU A 211 -15.69 6.80 20.07
N GLY A 212 -14.84 6.48 19.09
CA GLY A 212 -15.24 6.35 17.68
C GLY A 212 -16.21 5.20 17.45
N LEU A 213 -15.92 4.01 18.01
CA LEU A 213 -16.85 2.86 18.01
C LEU A 213 -18.16 3.18 18.75
N ARG A 214 -18.07 3.89 19.88
CA ARG A 214 -19.25 4.36 20.61
C ARG A 214 -20.05 5.37 19.78
N TYR A 215 -19.39 6.31 19.11
CA TYR A 215 -20.02 7.34 18.27
C TYR A 215 -20.75 6.73 17.07
N VAL A 216 -20.11 5.80 16.35
CA VAL A 216 -20.74 5.06 15.23
C VAL A 216 -21.93 4.24 15.74
N ARG A 217 -21.84 3.63 16.93
CA ARG A 217 -22.95 2.90 17.56
C ARG A 217 -24.14 3.79 17.95
N PHE A 218 -23.95 5.10 18.10
CA PHE A 218 -25.01 6.07 18.44
C PHE A 218 -25.49 6.90 17.25
N ARG A 219 -24.99 6.62 16.04
CA ARG A 219 -25.39 7.27 14.77
C ARG A 219 -26.16 6.27 13.89
N PRO A 220 -27.51 6.22 13.99
CA PRO A 220 -28.34 5.28 13.23
C PRO A 220 -28.35 5.52 11.70
N ASP A 221 -27.71 6.59 11.24
CA ASP A 221 -27.46 6.95 9.84
C ASP A 221 -26.30 6.16 9.18
N ILE A 222 -25.46 5.47 9.96
CA ILE A 222 -24.25 4.77 9.48
C ILE A 222 -24.31 3.26 9.76
N VAL A 223 -25.28 2.80 10.55
CA VAL A 223 -25.52 1.37 10.81
C VAL A 223 -26.60 0.91 9.84
N VAL A 224 -26.17 0.39 8.69
CA VAL A 224 -27.04 -0.35 7.74
C VAL A 224 -27.08 -1.81 8.15
#